data_AF-A0A966K8T3-F1
#
_entry.id   AF-A0A966K8T3-F1
#
_cell.length_a   1.000
_cell.length_b   1.000
_cell.length_c   1.000
_cell.angle_alpha   90.00
_cell.angle_beta   90.00
_cell.angle_gamma   90.00
#
_symmetry.space_group_name_H-M   'P 1'
#
loop_
_entity.id
_entity.type
_entity.pdbx_description
1 polymer ?
#
loop_
_entity_poly.entity_id
_entity_poly.type
_entity_poly.pdbx_seq_one_letter_code
_entity_poly.pdbx_strand_id
1 'polypeptide(L)'
;MPTAKDPRLARIGVSGYNQPKRTPSHPTKSHVVVAKEGDKIKTIRFGQQGVSGSPAKPGESAADKARRKSFKARHAANIAKGKMSAAYWADREKW
;
A
#
# COMPACT_ATOMS: atom_id res chain seq x y z
N MET A 1 -22.51 8.57 -21.94
CA MET A 1 -22.90 7.99 -20.62
C MET A 1 -21.68 7.97 -19.73
N PRO A 2 -21.65 8.61 -18.56
CA PRO A 2 -20.53 8.43 -17.64
C PRO A 2 -20.53 6.95 -17.22
N THR A 3 -19.51 6.20 -17.61
CA THR A 3 -19.31 4.82 -17.19
C THR A 3 -19.39 4.75 -15.67
N ALA A 4 -20.36 3.99 -15.15
CA ALA A 4 -20.53 3.81 -13.72
C ALA A 4 -19.20 3.41 -13.08
N LYS A 5 -18.85 4.06 -11.97
CA LYS A 5 -17.64 3.71 -11.20
C LYS A 5 -17.70 2.22 -10.86
N ASP A 6 -16.60 1.49 -11.06
CA ASP A 6 -16.54 0.06 -10.77
C ASP A 6 -17.10 -0.20 -9.36
N PRO A 7 -18.10 -1.09 -9.20
CA PRO A 7 -18.75 -1.36 -7.93
C PRO A 7 -17.76 -1.76 -6.82
N ARG A 8 -16.60 -2.34 -7.19
CA ARG A 8 -15.51 -2.66 -6.26
C ARG A 8 -14.91 -1.42 -5.62
N LEU A 9 -14.78 -0.32 -6.37
CA LEU A 9 -14.25 0.94 -5.84
C LEU A 9 -15.21 1.56 -4.82
N ALA A 10 -16.51 1.57 -5.14
CA ALA A 10 -17.56 2.06 -4.25
C ALA A 10 -17.64 1.23 -2.97
N ARG A 11 -17.65 -0.11 -3.07
CA ARG A 11 -17.73 -1.02 -1.91
C ARG A 11 -16.55 -0.87 -0.96
N ILE A 12 -15.33 -0.70 -1.48
CA ILE A 12 -14.14 -0.51 -0.65
C ILE A 12 -14.02 0.96 -0.20
N GLY A 13 -14.67 1.88 -0.91
CA GLY A 13 -14.67 3.32 -0.67
C GLY A 13 -13.33 3.97 -1.00
N VAL A 14 -12.65 3.51 -2.06
CA VAL A 14 -11.46 4.16 -2.62
C VAL A 14 -11.85 5.11 -3.75
N SER A 15 -11.09 6.18 -3.95
CA SER A 15 -11.37 7.19 -4.99
C SER A 15 -11.12 6.68 -6.42
N GLY A 16 -10.22 5.70 -6.57
CA GLY A 16 -9.86 5.12 -7.86
C GLY A 16 -8.97 3.89 -7.73
N TYR A 17 -8.62 3.27 -8.85
CA TYR A 17 -7.63 2.21 -8.86
C TYR A 17 -6.26 2.76 -8.48
N ASN A 18 -5.44 1.92 -7.83
CA ASN A 18 -4.06 2.25 -7.46
C ASN A 18 -3.92 3.47 -6.54
N GLN A 19 -5.03 3.91 -5.93
CA GLN A 19 -5.10 5.00 -4.95
C GLN A 19 -5.42 4.40 -3.57
N PRO A 20 -4.40 4.15 -2.72
CA PRO A 20 -4.62 3.59 -1.40
C PRO A 20 -5.31 4.59 -0.49
N LYS A 21 -6.03 4.08 0.51
CA LYS A 21 -6.57 4.88 1.61
C LYS A 21 -6.30 4.21 2.96
N ARG A 22 -6.33 5.01 4.03
CA ARG A 22 -6.28 4.51 5.41
C ARG A 22 -7.57 3.78 5.79
N THR A 23 -7.45 2.78 6.65
CA THR A 23 -8.57 2.01 7.20
C THR A 23 -8.48 1.98 8.73
N PRO A 24 -8.86 3.07 9.43
CA PRO A 24 -8.69 3.16 10.88
C PRO A 24 -9.50 2.11 11.65
N SER A 25 -10.67 1.72 11.15
CA SER A 25 -11.54 0.74 11.80
C SER A 25 -11.24 -0.72 11.43
N HIS A 26 -10.25 -0.98 10.58
CA HIS A 26 -9.89 -2.37 10.24
C HIS A 26 -8.99 -2.95 11.33
N PRO A 27 -9.27 -4.15 11.85
CA PRO A 27 -8.62 -4.67 13.06
C PRO A 27 -7.11 -4.86 12.91
N THR A 28 -6.65 -5.31 11.73
CA THR A 28 -5.25 -5.74 11.54
C THR A 28 -4.47 -4.99 10.47
N LYS A 29 -5.14 -4.18 9.64
CA LYS A 29 -4.55 -3.57 8.45
C LYS A 29 -4.79 -2.06 8.46
N SER A 30 -3.74 -1.32 8.17
CA SER A 30 -3.75 0.14 8.23
C SER A 30 -4.27 0.79 6.94
N HIS A 31 -4.19 0.09 5.80
CA HIS A 31 -4.56 0.62 4.49
C HIS A 31 -5.25 -0.42 3.60
N VAL A 32 -5.98 0.07 2.61
CA VAL A 32 -6.56 -0.71 1.52
C VAL A 32 -6.37 0.00 0.19
N VAL A 33 -6.18 -0.76 -0.88
CA VAL A 33 -6.16 -0.29 -2.26
C VAL A 33 -6.88 -1.29 -3.16
N VAL A 34 -7.54 -0.79 -4.20
CA VAL A 34 -7.95 -1.62 -5.33
C VAL A 34 -6.88 -1.46 -6.40
N ALA A 35 -5.95 -2.42 -6.46
CA ALA A 35 -4.87 -2.41 -7.42
C ALA A 35 -5.37 -2.84 -8.81
N LYS A 36 -4.87 -2.18 -9.85
CA LYS A 36 -5.13 -2.54 -11.26
C LYS A 36 -3.83 -2.54 -12.07
N GLU A 37 -3.63 -3.60 -12.84
CA GLU A 37 -2.50 -3.77 -13.77
C GLU A 37 -2.98 -4.59 -14.97
N GLY A 38 -3.04 -3.94 -16.14
CA GLY A 38 -3.78 -4.48 -17.29
C GLY A 38 -5.23 -4.78 -16.90
N ASP A 39 -5.65 -6.02 -17.15
CA ASP A 39 -6.99 -6.53 -16.83
C ASP A 39 -7.11 -7.08 -15.40
N LYS A 40 -5.99 -7.22 -14.70
CA LYS A 40 -5.99 -7.77 -13.34
C LYS A 40 -6.38 -6.69 -12.35
N ILE A 41 -7.43 -6.96 -11.58
CA ILE A 41 -7.92 -6.10 -10.50
C ILE A 41 -7.90 -6.90 -9.20
N LYS A 42 -7.27 -6.35 -8.16
CA LYS A 42 -7.17 -7.00 -6.85
C LYS A 42 -7.38 -5.99 -5.72
N THR A 43 -8.24 -6.33 -4.77
CA THR A 43 -8.32 -5.58 -3.51
C THR A 43 -7.23 -6.05 -2.58
N ILE A 44 -6.36 -5.15 -2.15
CA ILE A 44 -5.20 -5.45 -1.30
C ILE A 44 -5.32 -4.63 -0.03
N ARG A 45 -5.35 -5.30 1.12
CA ARG A 45 -5.19 -4.66 2.44
C ARG A 45 -3.76 -4.85 2.92
N PHE A 46 -3.09 -3.77 3.31
CA PHE A 46 -1.66 -3.78 3.59
C PHE A 46 -1.28 -2.89 4.77
N GLY A 47 -0.06 -3.11 5.27
CA GLY A 47 0.49 -2.48 6.47
C GLY A 47 -0.19 -2.94 7.76
N GLN A 48 0.57 -3.24 8.80
CA GLN A 48 0.01 -3.61 10.10
C GLN A 48 -0.66 -2.41 10.76
N GLN A 49 -1.81 -2.64 11.40
CA GLN A 49 -2.49 -1.60 12.17
C GLN A 49 -1.67 -1.19 13.39
N GLY A 50 -1.66 0.10 13.72
CA GLY A 50 -0.88 0.66 14.83
C GLY A 50 0.63 0.78 14.59
N VAL A 51 1.17 0.23 13.51
CA VAL A 51 2.60 0.31 13.20
C VAL A 51 2.88 1.45 12.23
N SER A 52 3.76 2.36 12.64
CA SER A 52 4.35 3.38 11.75
C SER A 52 5.58 2.83 11.05
N GLY A 53 5.65 3.03 9.73
CA GLY A 53 6.85 2.75 8.95
C GLY A 53 7.89 3.86 9.10
N SER A 54 8.90 3.85 8.24
CA SER A 54 9.95 4.88 8.20
C SER A 54 10.07 5.44 6.78
N PRO A 55 9.05 6.22 6.33
CA PRO A 55 9.04 6.81 5.01
C PRO A 55 10.22 7.77 4.85
N ALA A 56 10.81 7.80 3.65
CA ALA A 56 11.90 8.72 3.34
C ALA A 56 11.50 10.18 3.55
N LYS A 57 12.32 10.91 4.31
CA LYS A 57 12.13 12.33 4.58
C LYS A 57 13.48 13.07 4.57
N PRO A 58 13.51 14.36 4.16
CA PRO A 58 14.71 15.18 4.27
C PRO A 58 15.20 15.26 5.72
N GLY A 59 16.51 15.14 5.93
CA GLY A 59 17.12 15.21 7.26
C GLY A 59 16.84 14.01 8.16
N GLU A 60 16.47 12.85 7.61
CA GLU A 60 16.26 11.64 8.40
C GLU A 60 17.53 11.13 9.09
N SER A 61 17.35 10.47 10.23
CA SER A 61 18.46 9.85 10.97
C SER A 61 19.04 8.66 10.18
N ALA A 62 20.32 8.34 10.44
CA ALA A 62 20.94 7.12 9.90
C ALA A 62 20.17 5.85 10.34
N ALA A 63 19.58 5.86 11.54
CA ALA A 63 18.77 4.77 12.06
C ALA A 63 17.48 4.55 11.26
N ASP A 64 16.77 5.64 10.89
CA ASP A 64 15.56 5.57 10.04
C ASP A 64 15.89 4.99 8.66
N LYS A 65 16.98 5.48 8.05
CA LYS A 65 17.46 5.00 6.74
C LYS A 65 17.83 3.52 6.79
N ALA A 66 18.52 3.07 7.85
CA ALA A 66 18.86 1.68 8.07
C ALA A 66 17.62 0.81 8.27
N ARG A 67 16.63 1.27 9.06
CA ARG A 67 15.36 0.57 9.28
C ARG A 67 14.59 0.37 7.97
N ARG A 68 14.51 1.40 7.13
CA ARG A 68 13.92 1.31 5.78
C ARG A 68 14.68 0.34 4.89
N LYS A 69 16.01 0.43 4.85
CA LYS A 69 16.85 -0.49 4.06
C LYS A 69 16.63 -1.95 4.46
N SER A 70 16.55 -2.24 5.77
CA SER A 70 16.26 -3.57 6.29
C SER A 70 14.86 -4.06 5.93
N PHE A 71 13.85 -3.19 5.89
CA PHE A 71 12.53 -3.56 5.38
C PHE A 71 12.60 -3.94 3.88
N LYS A 72 13.21 -3.08 3.05
CA LYS A 72 13.36 -3.30 1.61
C LYS A 72 14.10 -4.60 1.31
N ALA A 73 15.18 -4.89 2.04
CA ALA A 73 15.95 -6.13 1.88
C ALA A 73 15.09 -7.38 2.19
N ARG A 74 14.36 -7.38 3.31
CA ARG A 74 13.52 -8.52 3.72
C ARG A 74 12.33 -8.76 2.79
N HIS A 75 11.83 -7.72 2.12
CA HIS A 75 10.63 -7.80 1.29
C HIS A 75 10.89 -7.64 -0.22
N ALA A 76 12.16 -7.57 -0.65
CA ALA A 76 12.57 -7.27 -2.02
C ALA A 76 11.81 -8.12 -3.07
N ALA A 77 11.79 -9.44 -2.89
CA ALA A 77 11.11 -10.35 -3.81
C ALA A 77 9.60 -10.09 -3.93
N ASN A 78 8.94 -9.63 -2.86
CA ASN A 78 7.52 -9.30 -2.88
C ASN A 78 7.27 -7.88 -3.39
N ILE A 79 8.20 -6.94 -3.21
CA ILE A 79 8.13 -5.60 -3.80
C ILE A 79 8.27 -5.69 -5.32
N ALA A 80 9.18 -6.55 -5.81
CA ALA A 80 9.41 -6.79 -7.23
C ALA A 80 8.18 -7.32 -7.99
N LYS A 81 7.21 -7.92 -7.30
CA LYS A 81 5.93 -8.36 -7.88
C LYS A 81 5.01 -7.19 -8.28
N GLY A 82 5.39 -5.95 -7.97
CA GLY A 82 4.68 -4.74 -8.42
C GLY A 82 3.32 -4.54 -7.77
N LYS A 83 2.41 -3.86 -8.48
CA LYS A 83 1.12 -3.36 -7.98
C LYS A 83 0.19 -4.46 -7.46
N MET A 84 0.44 -5.71 -7.83
CA MET A 84 -0.35 -6.86 -7.34
C MET A 84 0.08 -7.38 -5.96
N SER A 85 1.10 -6.77 -5.34
CA SER A 85 1.67 -7.20 -4.05
C SER A 85 1.40 -6.22 -2.91
N ALA A 86 1.01 -6.76 -1.75
CA ALA A 86 0.87 -5.97 -0.52
C ALA A 86 2.20 -5.34 -0.06
N ALA A 87 3.34 -5.99 -0.33
CA ALA A 87 4.65 -5.47 0.03
C ALA A 87 5.01 -4.22 -0.80
N TYR A 88 4.66 -4.20 -2.09
CA TYR A 88 4.85 -3.02 -2.94
C TYR A 88 4.08 -1.80 -2.40
N TRP A 89 2.81 -1.97 -2.03
CA TRP A 89 2.03 -0.87 -1.46
C TRP A 89 2.52 -0.43 -0.08
N ALA A 90 2.93 -1.39 0.74
CA ALA A 90 3.54 -1.06 2.03
C ALA A 90 4.84 -0.29 1.85
N ASP A 91 5.69 -0.69 0.92
CA ASP A 91 6.94 0.00 0.60
C ASP A 91 6.67 1.45 0.17
N ARG A 92 5.82 1.61 -0.85
CA ARG A 92 5.52 2.91 -1.42
C ARG A 92 4.85 3.88 -0.44
N GLU A 93 3.96 3.39 0.42
CA GLU A 93 3.17 4.24 1.32
C GLU A 93 3.81 4.43 2.71
N LYS A 94 4.64 3.48 3.15
CA LYS A 94 5.14 3.44 4.53
C LYS A 94 6.66 3.36 4.66
N TRP A 95 7.42 3.07 3.60
CA TRP A 95 8.88 2.84 3.67
C TRP A 95 9.65 3.52 2.52
#